data_AF-A0A149S0B2-F1
#
_entry.id   AF-A0A149S0B2-F1
#
_cell.length_a   1.000
_cell.length_b   1.000
_cell.length_c   1.000
_cell.angle_alpha   90.00
_cell.angle_beta   90.00
_cell.angle_gamma   90.00
#
_symmetry.space_group_name_H-M   'P 1'
#
loop_
_entity.id
_entity.type
_entity.pdbx_description
1 polymer ?
#
loop_
_entity_poly.entity_id
_entity_poly.type
_entity_poly.pdbx_seq_one_letter_code
_entity_poly.pdbx_strand_id
1 'polypeptide(L)'
;MSQTITSGLSRRGALASVLAATAAALPVMASAAPHAQDAALLALSDAFWQVHNEIWSADYLAEHEYGSPEQKRLEAKLGQLCRQEGLLVKQLAQIPARTQSGLKAKAAILQSLLPDIMRDCYLSDDSGEFLLVMSLLGDLTGGSQV
;
A
#
# COMPACT_ATOMS: atom_id res chain seq x y z
N MET A 1 -39.30 25.24 -51.71
CA MET A 1 -37.89 24.83 -51.78
C MET A 1 -37.21 25.34 -50.51
N SER A 2 -36.52 24.45 -49.78
CA SER A 2 -35.52 24.68 -48.70
C SER A 2 -36.03 25.29 -47.37
N GLN A 3 -36.32 24.48 -46.33
CA GLN A 3 -35.45 24.05 -45.20
C GLN A 3 -35.19 25.16 -44.14
N THR A 4 -35.86 25.13 -42.98
CA THR A 4 -35.41 24.60 -41.64
C THR A 4 -34.08 25.20 -41.14
N ILE A 5 -33.98 25.74 -39.93
CA ILE A 5 -33.60 24.99 -38.71
C ILE A 5 -33.97 25.77 -37.42
N THR A 6 -34.50 25.00 -36.47
CA THR A 6 -34.68 25.28 -35.03
C THR A 6 -33.37 25.14 -34.25
N SER A 7 -33.15 25.98 -33.25
CA SER A 7 -32.54 25.66 -31.92
C SER A 7 -32.25 27.00 -31.20
N GLY A 8 -32.53 27.23 -29.91
CA GLY A 8 -32.56 26.32 -28.77
C GLY A 8 -31.33 26.57 -27.88
N LEU A 9 -31.21 27.74 -27.25
CA LEU A 9 -30.16 28.08 -26.26
C LEU A 9 -30.84 28.81 -25.08
N SER A 10 -31.19 28.10 -24.00
CA SER A 10 -30.35 27.69 -22.86
C SER A 10 -30.11 28.83 -21.85
N ARG A 11 -30.94 28.83 -20.80
CA ARG A 11 -30.94 29.73 -19.63
C ARG A 11 -29.79 29.42 -18.67
N ARG A 12 -28.54 29.67 -19.06
CA ARG A 12 -27.37 29.56 -18.18
C ARG A 12 -26.37 30.70 -18.38
N GLY A 13 -26.90 31.91 -18.57
CA GLY A 13 -26.14 33.16 -18.60
C GLY A 13 -26.55 34.09 -17.45
N ALA A 14 -26.05 33.82 -16.26
CA ALA A 14 -26.03 34.69 -15.08
C ALA A 14 -25.19 33.92 -14.03
N LEU A 15 -24.02 34.33 -13.55
CA LEU A 15 -23.41 35.64 -13.42
C LEU A 15 -21.89 35.47 -13.54
N ALA A 16 -21.28 36.27 -14.42
CA ALA A 16 -19.87 36.59 -14.38
C ALA A 16 -19.65 37.73 -13.36
N SER A 17 -18.39 37.86 -12.92
CA SER A 17 -17.78 38.99 -12.19
C SER A 17 -17.83 38.99 -10.66
N VAL A 18 -16.75 38.46 -10.06
CA VAL A 18 -15.93 39.27 -9.13
C VAL A 18 -14.47 39.04 -9.52
N LEU A 19 -13.84 40.08 -10.04
CA LEU A 19 -12.45 40.10 -10.52
C LEU A 19 -11.48 40.39 -9.36
N ALA A 20 -10.38 39.64 -9.38
CA ALA A 20 -8.99 40.08 -9.26
C ALA A 20 -8.55 40.95 -8.05
N ALA A 21 -7.70 40.36 -7.19
CA ALA A 21 -6.42 40.96 -6.80
C ALA A 21 -5.62 39.99 -5.89
N THR A 22 -4.60 39.33 -6.46
CA THR A 22 -3.22 39.30 -5.93
C THR A 22 -2.37 38.48 -6.89
N ALA A 23 -1.76 39.18 -7.85
CA ALA A 23 -0.61 38.68 -8.56
C ALA A 23 0.60 38.68 -7.61
N ALA A 24 1.07 37.49 -7.25
CA ALA A 24 2.46 37.28 -6.88
C ALA A 24 2.92 36.05 -7.67
N ALA A 25 3.81 36.30 -8.62
CA ALA A 25 4.38 35.31 -9.51
C ALA A 25 5.13 34.22 -8.74
N LEU A 26 4.78 32.96 -8.96
CA LEU A 26 5.69 31.83 -8.85
C LEU A 26 5.40 30.88 -10.01
N PRO A 27 6.36 30.59 -10.90
CA PRO A 27 6.23 29.50 -11.84
C PRO A 27 6.49 28.21 -11.07
N VAL A 28 5.47 27.63 -10.45
CA VAL A 28 5.59 26.23 -10.01
C VAL A 28 5.41 25.39 -11.25
N MET A 29 6.56 25.04 -11.84
CA MET A 29 6.67 23.88 -12.71
C MET A 29 5.98 22.71 -12.01
N ALA A 30 4.84 22.27 -12.55
CA ALA A 30 4.36 20.92 -12.30
C ALA A 30 5.33 19.97 -13.03
N SER A 31 6.52 19.81 -12.45
CA SER A 31 7.32 18.62 -12.66
C SER A 31 6.44 17.49 -12.14
N ALA A 32 5.82 16.74 -13.05
CA ALA A 32 5.27 15.44 -12.71
C ALA A 32 6.47 14.62 -12.23
N ALA A 33 6.70 14.65 -10.92
CA ALA A 33 7.80 13.96 -10.31
C ALA A 33 7.69 12.48 -10.70
N PRO A 34 8.79 11.82 -11.08
CA PRO A 34 8.79 10.38 -11.36
C PRO A 34 8.28 9.53 -10.18
N HIS A 35 8.11 10.12 -8.99
CA HIS A 35 7.52 9.52 -7.79
C HIS A 35 6.01 9.27 -7.83
N ALA A 36 5.27 9.76 -8.83
CA ALA A 36 3.83 9.54 -8.88
C ALA A 36 3.43 8.11 -9.27
N GLN A 37 4.31 7.34 -9.95
CA GLN A 37 3.91 6.07 -10.58
C GLN A 37 3.52 5.00 -9.56
N ASP A 38 4.25 4.90 -8.46
CA ASP A 38 4.02 3.89 -7.41
C ASP A 38 3.61 4.52 -6.07
N ALA A 39 3.22 5.80 -6.03
CA ALA A 39 2.93 6.50 -4.77
C ALA A 39 1.87 5.77 -3.91
N ALA A 40 0.81 5.24 -4.54
CA ALA A 40 -0.22 4.48 -3.84
C ALA A 40 0.31 3.13 -3.31
N LEU A 41 1.18 2.45 -4.06
CA LEU A 41 1.81 1.21 -3.63
C LEU A 41 2.73 1.46 -2.43
N LEU A 42 3.53 2.52 -2.48
CA LEU A 42 4.45 2.88 -1.39
C LEU A 42 3.68 3.26 -0.12
N ALA A 43 2.60 4.05 -0.24
CA ALA A 43 1.75 4.37 0.91
C ALA A 43 1.11 3.13 1.55
N LEU A 44 0.67 2.16 0.73
CA LEU A 44 0.18 0.88 1.25
C LEU A 44 1.29 0.02 1.86
N SER A 45 2.51 0.10 1.34
CA SER A 45 3.68 -0.57 1.91
C SER A 45 4.00 0.01 3.29
N ASP A 46 3.95 1.33 3.45
CA ASP A 46 4.17 1.97 4.74
C ASP A 46 3.09 1.57 5.75
N ALA A 47 1.82 1.55 5.33
CA ALA A 47 0.71 1.10 6.16
C ALA A 47 0.86 -0.39 6.55
N PHE A 48 1.34 -1.23 5.63
CA PHE A 48 1.64 -2.64 5.93
C PHE A 48 2.68 -2.74 7.04
N TRP A 49 3.81 -2.05 6.91
CA TRP A 49 4.89 -2.11 7.91
C TRP A 49 4.46 -1.58 9.27
N GLN A 50 3.60 -0.55 9.32
CA GLN A 50 3.03 -0.08 10.59
C GLN A 50 2.24 -1.18 11.30
N VAL A 51 1.34 -1.85 10.57
CA VAL A 51 0.51 -2.93 11.14
C VAL A 51 1.35 -4.15 11.50
N HIS A 52 2.26 -4.56 10.62
CA HIS A 52 3.15 -5.71 10.83
C HIS A 52 3.99 -5.53 12.09
N ASN A 53 4.60 -4.36 12.26
CA ASN A 53 5.39 -4.04 13.44
C ASN A 53 4.52 -3.95 14.70
N GLU A 54 3.27 -3.49 14.58
CA GLU A 54 2.34 -3.47 15.71
C GLU A 54 2.00 -4.89 16.18
N ILE A 55 1.75 -5.83 15.26
CA ILE A 55 1.53 -7.25 15.57
C ILE A 55 2.75 -7.82 16.31
N TRP A 56 3.94 -7.66 15.72
CA TRP A 56 5.20 -8.13 16.32
C TRP A 56 5.44 -7.55 17.72
N SER A 57 5.15 -6.27 17.91
CA SER A 57 5.30 -5.63 19.22
C SER A 57 4.30 -6.16 20.26
N ALA A 58 3.07 -6.46 19.83
CA ALA A 58 2.00 -6.94 20.70
C ALA A 58 2.25 -8.39 21.14
N ASP A 59 2.80 -9.23 20.26
CA ASP A 59 3.17 -10.62 20.59
C ASP A 59 4.34 -10.70 21.60
N TYR A 60 5.26 -9.72 21.58
CA TYR A 60 6.44 -9.74 22.44
C TYR A 60 6.20 -9.18 23.86
N LEU A 61 5.11 -8.45 24.10
CA LEU A 61 5.00 -7.55 25.27
C LEU A 61 4.03 -7.97 26.38
N ALA A 62 3.30 -9.08 26.27
CA ALA A 62 2.26 -9.35 27.27
C ALA A 62 2.04 -10.84 27.59
N GLU A 63 2.63 -11.30 28.70
CA GLU A 63 2.10 -12.45 29.43
C GLU A 63 0.90 -11.99 30.26
N HIS A 64 -0.31 -12.24 29.76
CA HIS A 64 -1.54 -12.07 30.51
C HIS A 64 -2.00 -13.41 31.07
N GLU A 65 -2.67 -13.39 32.23
CA GLU A 65 -3.29 -14.59 32.78
C GLU A 65 -4.33 -15.15 31.80
N TYR A 66 -4.31 -16.48 31.63
CA TYR A 66 -5.19 -17.15 30.69
C TYR A 66 -6.68 -16.92 31.06
N GLY A 67 -7.46 -16.47 30.07
CA GLY A 67 -8.89 -16.15 30.20
C GLY A 67 -9.20 -14.75 30.73
N SER A 68 -8.18 -13.97 31.11
CA SER A 68 -8.35 -12.60 31.63
C SER A 68 -8.99 -11.67 30.59
N PRO A 69 -9.74 -10.63 31.03
CA PRO A 69 -10.25 -9.61 30.13
C PRO A 69 -9.16 -8.92 29.29
N GLU A 70 -7.97 -8.74 29.87
CA GLU A 70 -6.80 -8.14 29.22
C GLU A 70 -6.30 -9.01 28.08
N GLN A 71 -6.12 -10.32 28.32
CA GLN A 71 -5.75 -11.27 27.27
C GLN A 71 -6.78 -11.27 26.13
N LYS A 72 -8.08 -11.33 26.46
CA LYS A 72 -9.15 -11.34 25.43
C LYS A 72 -9.15 -10.08 24.59
N ARG A 73 -8.87 -8.91 25.19
CA ARG A 73 -8.72 -7.65 24.46
C ARG A 73 -7.49 -7.66 23.56
N LEU A 74 -6.37 -8.19 24.05
CA LEU A 74 -5.16 -8.34 23.25
C LEU A 74 -5.38 -9.28 22.05
N GLU A 75 -5.95 -10.46 22.27
CA GLU A 75 -6.30 -11.42 21.21
C GLU A 75 -7.25 -10.79 20.17
N ALA A 76 -8.27 -10.05 20.62
CA ALA A 76 -9.19 -9.36 19.72
C ALA A 76 -8.47 -8.29 18.88
N LYS A 77 -7.53 -7.54 19.49
CA LYS A 77 -6.71 -6.54 18.80
C LYS A 77 -5.78 -7.19 17.78
N LEU A 78 -5.05 -8.23 18.16
CA LEU A 78 -4.20 -9.01 17.27
C LEU A 78 -5.01 -9.56 16.09
N GLY A 79 -6.17 -10.15 16.36
CA GLY A 79 -7.07 -10.63 15.31
C GLY A 79 -7.54 -9.52 14.35
N GLN A 80 -7.73 -8.28 14.83
CA GLN A 80 -8.03 -7.14 13.96
C GLN A 80 -6.82 -6.74 13.11
N LEU A 81 -5.63 -6.65 13.71
CA LEU A 81 -4.41 -6.28 13.01
C LEU A 81 -4.06 -7.30 11.93
N CYS A 82 -4.13 -8.61 12.21
CA CYS A 82 -3.89 -9.66 11.21
C CYS A 82 -4.88 -9.57 10.04
N ARG A 83 -6.16 -9.26 10.29
CA ARG A 83 -7.14 -9.02 9.20
C ARG A 83 -6.76 -7.80 8.37
N GLN A 84 -6.33 -6.72 9.01
CA GLN A 84 -5.91 -5.49 8.34
C GLN A 84 -4.66 -5.72 7.49
N GLU A 85 -3.66 -6.40 8.02
CA GLU A 85 -2.45 -6.81 7.29
C GLU A 85 -2.82 -7.63 6.04
N GLY A 86 -3.67 -8.64 6.19
CA GLY A 86 -4.13 -9.46 5.06
C GLY A 86 -4.89 -8.66 4.00
N LEU A 87 -5.63 -7.61 4.37
CA LEU A 87 -6.26 -6.70 3.42
C LEU A 87 -5.23 -5.84 2.68
N LEU A 88 -4.24 -5.31 3.38
CA LEU A 88 -3.16 -4.51 2.81
C LEU A 88 -2.34 -5.33 1.80
N VAL A 89 -2.00 -6.57 2.13
CA VAL A 89 -1.31 -7.49 1.21
C VAL A 89 -2.14 -7.73 -0.05
N LYS A 90 -3.45 -7.95 0.08
CA LYS A 90 -4.36 -8.11 -1.07
C LYS A 90 -4.42 -6.85 -1.95
N GLN A 91 -4.45 -5.67 -1.35
CA GLN A 91 -4.44 -4.40 -2.09
C GLN A 91 -3.10 -4.17 -2.80
N LEU A 92 -1.98 -4.41 -2.11
CA LEU A 92 -0.64 -4.35 -2.69
C LEU A 92 -0.50 -5.30 -3.89
N ALA A 93 -1.03 -6.51 -3.80
CA ALA A 93 -1.00 -7.48 -4.89
C ALA A 93 -1.72 -6.96 -6.16
N GLN A 94 -2.79 -6.17 -6.00
CA GLN A 94 -3.58 -5.64 -7.11
C GLN A 94 -2.93 -4.44 -7.83
N ILE A 95 -1.99 -3.75 -7.18
CA ILE A 95 -1.31 -2.59 -7.78
C ILE A 95 0.00 -3.04 -8.43
N PRO A 96 0.19 -2.93 -9.75
CA PRO A 96 1.46 -3.26 -10.38
C PRO A 96 2.56 -2.28 -9.91
N ALA A 97 3.73 -2.81 -9.56
CA ALA A 97 4.91 -1.98 -9.34
C ALA A 97 5.48 -1.55 -10.70
N ARG A 98 5.60 -0.25 -10.94
CA ARG A 98 6.12 0.33 -12.19
C ARG A 98 7.54 0.84 -12.04
N THR A 99 8.03 0.94 -10.81
CA THR A 99 9.37 1.43 -10.47
C THR A 99 10.16 0.37 -9.71
N GLN A 100 11.49 0.53 -9.70
CA GLN A 100 12.37 -0.30 -8.88
C GLN A 100 12.02 -0.18 -7.38
N SER A 101 11.63 1.01 -6.93
CA SER A 101 11.21 1.23 -5.54
C SER A 101 9.95 0.43 -5.19
N GLY A 102 8.97 0.38 -6.09
CA GLY A 102 7.76 -0.41 -5.88
C GLY A 102 8.03 -1.92 -5.90
N LEU A 103 8.93 -2.38 -6.79
CA LEU A 103 9.37 -3.78 -6.81
C LEU A 103 10.08 -4.16 -5.51
N LYS A 104 11.01 -3.32 -5.05
CA LYS A 104 11.72 -3.50 -3.78
C LYS A 104 10.76 -3.51 -2.59
N ALA A 105 9.77 -2.63 -2.56
CA ALA A 105 8.77 -2.59 -1.49
C ALA A 105 7.97 -3.90 -1.41
N LYS A 106 7.46 -4.40 -2.55
CA LYS A 106 6.77 -5.69 -2.59
C LYS A 106 7.69 -6.86 -2.20
N ALA A 107 8.93 -6.83 -2.67
CA ALA A 107 9.89 -7.88 -2.39
C ALA A 107 10.22 -7.96 -0.90
N ALA A 108 10.43 -6.82 -0.23
CA ALA A 108 10.68 -6.75 1.20
C ALA A 108 9.50 -7.29 2.03
N ILE A 109 8.26 -6.98 1.63
CA ILE A 109 7.06 -7.51 2.28
C ILE A 109 6.99 -9.04 2.15
N LEU A 110 7.22 -9.56 0.94
CA LEU A 110 7.22 -11.01 0.71
C LEU A 110 8.33 -11.72 1.50
N GLN A 111 9.52 -11.13 1.61
CA GLN A 111 10.61 -11.68 2.42
C GLN A 111 10.22 -11.80 3.90
N SER A 112 9.41 -10.86 4.42
CA SER A 112 8.91 -10.91 5.79
C SER A 112 7.88 -12.01 5.98
N LEU A 113 6.93 -12.14 5.05
CA LEU A 113 5.76 -13.00 5.22
C LEU A 113 6.01 -14.47 4.85
N LEU A 114 6.79 -14.73 3.79
CA LEU A 114 6.91 -16.08 3.25
C LEU A 114 7.50 -17.10 4.23
N PRO A 115 8.57 -16.79 5.01
CA PRO A 115 9.11 -17.75 5.98
C PRO A 115 8.07 -18.18 7.02
N ASP A 116 7.26 -17.25 7.51
CA ASP A 116 6.20 -17.53 8.49
C ASP A 116 5.09 -18.38 7.86
N ILE A 117 4.66 -18.06 6.64
CA ILE A 117 3.66 -18.86 5.91
C ILE A 117 4.16 -20.29 5.69
N MET A 118 5.42 -20.47 5.31
CA MET A 118 6.00 -21.80 5.09
C MET A 118 6.01 -22.61 6.39
N ARG A 119 6.42 -21.99 7.50
CA ARG A 119 6.42 -22.58 8.83
C ARG A 119 5.02 -22.99 9.28
N ASP A 120 4.05 -22.09 9.17
CA ASP A 120 2.68 -22.29 9.63
C ASP A 120 1.92 -23.34 8.79
N CYS A 121 2.27 -23.44 7.50
CA CYS A 121 1.69 -24.42 6.58
C CYS A 121 2.47 -25.75 6.56
N TYR A 122 3.50 -25.91 7.39
CA TYR A 122 4.40 -27.08 7.40
C TYR A 122 4.99 -27.40 6.01
N LEU A 123 5.32 -26.36 5.25
CA LEU A 123 5.96 -26.46 3.94
C LEU A 123 7.48 -26.43 4.10
N SER A 124 8.18 -27.15 3.21
CA SER A 124 9.63 -27.28 3.24
C SER A 124 10.32 -25.97 2.83
N ASP A 125 11.08 -25.39 3.75
CA ASP A 125 11.93 -24.21 3.53
C ASP A 125 13.23 -24.53 2.78
N ASP A 126 13.52 -25.81 2.56
CA ASP A 126 14.64 -26.32 1.75
C ASP A 126 14.26 -26.63 0.30
N SER A 127 13.00 -26.42 -0.10
CA SER A 127 12.56 -26.63 -1.47
C SER A 127 13.26 -25.68 -2.44
N GLY A 128 13.69 -26.19 -3.59
CA GLY A 128 14.42 -25.39 -4.59
C GLY A 128 13.61 -24.20 -5.09
N GLU A 129 12.28 -24.33 -5.19
CA GLU A 129 11.36 -23.27 -5.59
C GLU A 129 11.32 -22.15 -4.55
N PHE A 130 11.24 -22.48 -3.26
CA PHE A 130 11.28 -21.49 -2.19
C PHE A 130 12.62 -20.76 -2.17
N LEU A 131 13.73 -21.49 -2.25
CA LEU A 131 15.07 -20.89 -2.30
C LEU A 131 15.25 -19.97 -3.51
N LEU A 132 14.72 -20.35 -4.68
CA LEU A 132 14.74 -19.52 -5.88
C LEU A 132 13.91 -18.24 -5.71
N VAL A 133 12.72 -18.34 -5.12
CA VAL A 133 11.88 -17.17 -4.79
C VAL A 133 12.63 -16.25 -3.82
N MET A 134 13.18 -16.77 -2.73
CA MET A 134 13.90 -15.96 -1.75
C MET A 134 15.15 -15.29 -2.35
N SER A 135 15.88 -15.99 -3.23
CA SER A 135 16.99 -15.44 -4.00
C SER A 135 16.54 -14.26 -4.86
N LEU A 136 15.47 -14.43 -5.65
CA LEU A 136 14.92 -13.36 -6.50
C LEU A 136 14.48 -12.14 -5.67
N LEU A 137 13.84 -12.37 -4.52
CA LEU A 137 13.45 -11.27 -3.63
C LEU A 137 14.68 -10.55 -3.05
N GLY A 138 15.76 -11.29 -2.76
CA GLY A 138 17.06 -10.75 -2.38
C GLY A 138 17.62 -9.81 -3.44
N ASP A 139 17.64 -10.24 -4.69
CA ASP A 139 18.12 -9.43 -5.81
C ASP A 139 17.32 -8.13 -5.96
N LEU A 140 15.99 -8.19 -5.82
CA LEU A 140 15.12 -7.02 -5.92
C LEU A 140 15.28 -6.03 -4.76
N THR A 141 15.70 -6.50 -3.59
CA THR A 141 15.89 -5.65 -2.40
C THR A 141 17.29 -5.05 -2.29
N GLY A 142 18.22 -5.47 -3.16
CA GLY A 142 19.59 -5.00 -3.20
C GLY A 142 20.60 -5.92 -2.52
N GLY A 143 20.24 -7.20 -2.34
CA GLY A 143 21.14 -8.30 -1.99
C GLY A 143 22.11 -7.98 -0.86
N SER A 144 21.64 -8.00 0.40
CA SER A 144 22.58 -8.19 1.49
C SER A 144 22.82 -9.69 1.61
N GLN A 145 23.85 -10.19 0.92
CA GLN A 145 24.48 -11.44 1.31
C GLN A 145 24.92 -11.26 2.77
N VAL A 146 24.35 -12.06 3.67
CA VAL A 146 24.95 -12.35 4.98
C VAL A 146 25.80 -13.60 4.81
#